data_AF-A0A5C4P0S4-F1
#
_entry.id   AF-A0A5C4P0S4-F1
#
_cell.length_a   1.000
_cell.length_b   1.000
_cell.length_c   1.000
_cell.angle_alpha   90.00
_cell.angle_beta   90.00
_cell.angle_gamma   90.00
#
_symmetry.space_group_name_H-M   'P 1'
#
loop_
_entity.id
_entity.type
_entity.pdbx_description
1 polymer ?
#
loop_
_entity_poly.entity_id
_entity_poly.type
_entity_poly.pdbx_seq_one_letter_code
_entity_poly.pdbx_strand_id
1 'polypeptide(L)'
;MISTVTAAALLSACGGGGSSSDTNLSGTLGVAITDAPACGFDAVNVTVNKVRVHQSATAGDTDAGWTDITLSPARKINLLNLTNGALENLGQTPLTPGRYTQLRLVLDANAGSAMANSVVPSGTVNEVSLDTPSAVQSGIKLVNQFDVAAGQRVDLVLDFDACKSVVRKGNGGFALKPVVKVVPTVLNGINGFVPPALLTQHVMVTAQQNGTIVAATAPNATTGEFYLARLVPGNYDVVITADNSATAVIAAVPVATTTSTTTLSSASAPINLVAAATAPGIIGGTVALAPVSTTELATVSAKQSFAAGPTVTVKYQGADIATGAYALTLPTVAPQLAPYSATLPLVFTAQANTLPGTGKYKVEAAANGYAVQSVPSVDISTANQLGVSFTLIP
;
A
#
# COMPACT_ATOMS: atom_id res chain seq x y z
N MET A 1 -32.86 42.19 71.89
CA MET A 1 -32.51 41.53 73.17
C MET A 1 -32.82 40.06 72.97
N ILE A 2 -31.92 39.09 72.99
CA ILE A 2 -30.75 38.87 73.85
C ILE A 2 -29.66 38.23 73.00
N SER A 3 -28.45 38.79 73.08
CA SER A 3 -27.19 38.18 72.65
C SER A 3 -26.78 37.10 73.65
N THR A 4 -26.28 35.97 73.18
CA THR A 4 -25.42 35.07 73.98
C THR A 4 -24.20 34.66 73.17
N VAL A 5 -23.06 34.86 73.80
CA VAL A 5 -21.68 34.75 73.33
C VAL A 5 -21.12 33.37 73.69
N THR A 6 -20.04 33.00 72.98
CA THR A 6 -18.95 32.07 73.36
C THR A 6 -19.16 30.56 73.20
N ALA A 7 -18.35 29.94 72.31
CA ALA A 7 -17.17 29.16 72.69
C ALA A 7 -16.40 28.70 71.44
N ALA A 8 -15.15 29.16 71.30
CA ALA A 8 -14.21 28.66 70.31
C ALA A 8 -13.53 27.40 70.87
N ALA A 9 -13.63 26.28 70.15
CA ALA A 9 -12.86 25.07 70.40
C ALA A 9 -11.94 24.82 69.19
N LEU A 10 -10.64 25.05 69.40
CA LEU A 10 -9.57 24.62 68.52
C LEU A 10 -9.36 23.10 68.71
N LEU A 11 -9.70 22.31 67.69
CA LEU A 11 -9.29 20.92 67.56
C LEU A 11 -8.48 20.79 66.27
N SER A 12 -7.18 20.93 66.40
CA SER A 12 -6.19 20.39 65.48
C SER A 12 -6.03 18.89 65.73
N ALA A 13 -6.41 18.06 64.76
CA ALA A 13 -5.99 16.66 64.71
C ALA A 13 -5.98 16.11 63.26
N CYS A 14 -4.77 15.76 62.83
CA CYS A 14 -4.37 14.71 61.88
C CYS A 14 -5.29 14.30 60.71
N GLY A 15 -4.73 14.46 59.51
CA GLY A 15 -4.17 13.29 58.83
C GLY A 15 -5.17 12.42 58.07
N GLY A 16 -5.34 12.74 56.80
CA GLY A 16 -5.98 11.87 55.82
C GLY A 16 -5.59 12.34 54.43
N GLY A 17 -4.32 12.15 54.08
CA GLY A 17 -3.85 12.27 52.70
C GLY A 17 -4.59 11.25 51.85
N GLY A 18 -5.72 11.68 51.28
CA GLY A 18 -6.31 11.02 50.13
C GLY A 18 -5.39 11.30 48.97
N SER A 19 -4.41 10.41 48.77
CA SER A 19 -3.65 10.32 47.53
C SER A 19 -4.63 10.50 46.39
N SER A 20 -4.48 11.61 45.65
CA SER A 20 -4.92 11.66 44.27
C SER A 20 -4.25 10.46 43.62
N SER A 21 -4.99 9.36 43.51
CA SER A 21 -4.70 8.35 42.52
C SER A 21 -4.88 9.10 41.21
N ASP A 22 -3.79 9.72 40.74
CA ASP A 22 -3.51 9.85 39.33
C ASP A 22 -3.64 8.43 38.81
N THR A 23 -4.85 8.07 38.41
CA THR A 23 -5.05 7.02 37.44
C THR A 23 -4.25 7.53 36.25
N ASN A 24 -2.99 7.10 36.15
CA ASN A 24 -2.17 7.20 34.95
C ASN A 24 -2.99 6.50 33.87
N LEU A 25 -3.91 7.24 33.28
CA LEU A 25 -4.87 6.77 32.30
C LEU A 25 -4.04 6.43 31.08
N SER A 26 -3.68 5.16 30.94
CA SER A 26 -3.00 4.67 29.74
C SER A 26 -3.85 5.01 28.52
N GLY A 27 -3.19 5.38 27.43
CA GLY A 27 -3.84 5.35 26.13
C GLY A 27 -3.93 3.91 25.62
N THR A 28 -4.57 3.72 24.47
CA THR A 28 -4.68 2.42 23.80
C THR A 28 -4.20 2.53 22.36
N LEU A 29 -3.34 1.62 21.93
CA LEU A 29 -2.99 1.45 20.53
C LEU A 29 -3.74 0.24 19.97
N GLY A 30 -4.50 0.43 18.89
CA GLY A 30 -4.97 -0.65 18.02
C GLY A 30 -4.15 -0.71 16.73
N VAL A 31 -3.88 -1.92 16.23
CA VAL A 31 -3.16 -2.10 14.96
C VAL A 31 -3.92 -3.09 14.07
N ALA A 32 -4.13 -2.71 12.81
CA ALA A 32 -4.63 -3.60 11.76
C ALA A 32 -3.66 -3.62 10.58
N ILE A 33 -3.79 -4.62 9.69
CA ILE A 33 -3.04 -4.73 8.44
C ILE A 33 -4.02 -4.75 7.25
N THR A 34 -3.59 -4.16 6.13
CA THR A 34 -4.25 -4.13 4.82
C THR A 34 -3.20 -4.30 3.73
N ASP A 35 -3.61 -4.51 2.49
CA ASP A 35 -2.68 -4.67 1.37
C ASP A 35 -3.18 -3.95 0.11
N ALA A 36 -2.25 -3.31 -0.60
CA ALA A 36 -2.39 -2.98 -2.00
C ALA A 36 -2.15 -4.25 -2.85
N PRO A 37 -2.84 -4.43 -3.99
CA PRO A 37 -2.79 -5.67 -4.77
C PRO A 37 -1.35 -6.07 -5.12
N ALA A 38 -1.04 -7.37 -5.01
CA ALA A 38 0.19 -7.89 -5.60
C ALA A 38 0.08 -7.99 -7.13
N CYS A 39 1.22 -7.90 -7.79
CA CYS A 39 1.33 -8.09 -9.23
C CYS A 39 1.94 -9.46 -9.52
N GLY A 40 1.22 -10.34 -10.22
CA GLY A 40 1.74 -11.64 -10.69
C GLY A 40 1.84 -12.73 -9.60
N PHE A 41 0.99 -12.64 -8.57
CA PHE A 41 0.84 -13.65 -7.53
C PHE A 41 -0.65 -13.92 -7.27
N ASP A 42 -0.98 -15.19 -7.02
CA ASP A 42 -2.32 -15.65 -6.63
C ASP A 42 -2.45 -15.73 -5.09
N ALA A 43 -1.33 -15.79 -4.37
CA ALA A 43 -1.28 -15.65 -2.91
C ALA A 43 0.06 -15.05 -2.46
N VAL A 44 0.03 -14.22 -1.42
CA VAL A 44 1.20 -13.75 -0.69
C VAL A 44 0.91 -13.93 0.79
N ASN A 45 1.48 -14.97 1.39
CA ASN A 45 1.24 -15.31 2.78
C ASN A 45 2.38 -14.79 3.67
N VAL A 46 2.02 -14.10 4.75
CA VAL A 46 2.94 -13.70 5.81
C VAL A 46 2.40 -14.18 7.16
N THR A 47 3.27 -14.71 8.03
CA THR A 47 2.86 -15.13 9.38
C THR A 47 3.31 -14.09 10.38
N VAL A 48 2.35 -13.33 10.91
CA VAL A 48 2.60 -12.26 11.88
C VAL A 48 2.71 -12.85 13.28
N ASN A 49 3.88 -12.66 13.90
CA ASN A 49 4.16 -13.05 15.28
C ASN A 49 3.70 -11.95 16.25
N LYS A 50 4.15 -10.72 16.00
CA LYS A 50 3.85 -9.58 16.87
C LYS A 50 4.08 -8.24 16.20
N VAL A 51 3.47 -7.22 16.77
CA VAL A 51 3.77 -5.82 16.50
C VAL A 51 4.43 -5.22 17.73
N ARG A 52 5.55 -4.52 17.59
CA ARG A 52 6.25 -3.88 18.72
C ARG A 52 6.35 -2.38 18.50
N VAL A 53 6.17 -1.59 19.56
CA VAL A 53 6.30 -0.12 19.53
C VAL A 53 7.30 0.40 20.55
N HIS A 54 7.94 1.52 20.20
CA HIS A 54 8.95 2.17 21.03
C HIS A 54 8.93 3.70 20.87
N GLN A 55 9.27 4.41 21.94
CA GLN A 55 9.31 5.89 21.99
C GLN A 55 10.61 6.49 21.42
N SER A 56 11.70 5.74 21.38
CA SER A 56 12.96 6.10 20.71
C SER A 56 13.01 5.62 19.27
N ALA A 57 13.49 6.47 18.35
CA ALA A 57 13.64 6.16 16.93
C ALA A 57 14.85 5.27 16.62
N THR A 58 15.78 5.16 17.58
CA THR A 58 17.05 4.44 17.45
C THR A 58 17.12 3.20 18.33
N ALA A 59 16.01 2.76 18.92
CA ALA A 59 16.02 1.58 19.77
C ALA A 59 16.39 0.32 18.98
N GLY A 60 17.32 -0.44 19.56
CA GLY A 60 17.74 -1.77 19.14
C GLY A 60 16.74 -2.85 19.56
N ASP A 61 16.97 -4.06 19.06
CA ASP A 61 16.01 -5.16 19.10
C ASP A 61 15.78 -5.69 20.53
N THR A 62 16.81 -5.59 21.37
CA THR A 62 16.86 -6.08 22.75
C THR A 62 16.78 -4.96 23.78
N ASP A 63 16.61 -3.71 23.35
CA ASP A 63 16.54 -2.57 24.25
C ASP A 63 15.30 -2.67 25.16
N ALA A 64 15.36 -2.09 26.36
CA ALA A 64 14.18 -1.99 27.22
C ALA A 64 13.18 -0.96 26.66
N GLY A 65 11.90 -1.08 27.03
CA GLY A 65 10.87 -0.10 26.65
C GLY A 65 9.98 -0.50 25.47
N TRP A 66 10.22 -1.66 24.84
CA TRP A 66 9.30 -2.20 23.84
C TRP A 66 7.98 -2.60 24.47
N THR A 67 6.88 -2.19 23.85
CA THR A 67 5.54 -2.73 24.13
C THR A 67 5.06 -3.55 22.94
N ASP A 68 4.55 -4.75 23.22
CA ASP A 68 4.20 -5.74 22.19
C ASP A 68 2.68 -5.93 22.11
N ILE A 69 2.19 -6.10 20.88
CA ILE A 69 0.92 -6.76 20.56
C ILE A 69 1.30 -8.14 20.02
N THR A 70 1.22 -9.17 20.86
CA THR A 70 1.60 -10.54 20.52
C THR A 70 0.41 -11.32 19.98
N LEU A 71 0.58 -11.98 18.84
CA LEU A 71 -0.40 -12.90 18.28
C LEU A 71 -0.02 -14.31 18.69
N SER A 72 -0.86 -14.96 19.52
CA SER A 72 -0.62 -16.31 20.02
C SER A 72 -1.87 -17.19 19.82
N PRO A 73 -1.85 -18.16 18.89
CA PRO A 73 -0.73 -18.49 17.99
C PRO A 73 -0.45 -17.36 16.98
N ALA A 74 0.77 -17.35 16.42
CA ALA A 74 1.10 -16.47 15.31
C ALA A 74 0.15 -16.73 14.14
N ARG A 75 -0.21 -15.68 13.40
CA ARG A 75 -1.30 -15.75 12.42
C ARG A 75 -0.76 -15.63 11.00
N LYS A 76 -0.97 -16.67 10.19
CA LYS A 76 -0.73 -16.66 8.74
C LYS A 76 -1.85 -15.91 8.03
N ILE A 77 -1.48 -14.87 7.30
CA ILE A 77 -2.39 -13.94 6.62
C ILE A 77 -2.02 -13.94 5.13
N ASN A 78 -2.99 -14.21 4.26
CA ASN A 78 -2.83 -13.93 2.83
C ASN A 78 -3.13 -12.45 2.58
N LEU A 79 -2.11 -11.68 2.22
CA LEU A 79 -2.20 -10.24 2.02
C LEU A 79 -3.19 -9.88 0.90
N LEU A 80 -3.29 -10.71 -0.13
CA LEU A 80 -4.21 -10.48 -1.25
C LEU A 80 -5.69 -10.49 -0.86
N ASN A 81 -6.03 -11.09 0.27
CA ASN A 81 -7.39 -11.06 0.82
C ASN A 81 -7.72 -9.72 1.50
N LEU A 82 -6.72 -8.86 1.71
CA LEU A 82 -6.85 -7.59 2.43
C LEU A 82 -6.91 -6.36 1.52
N THR A 83 -7.16 -6.59 0.23
CA THR A 83 -7.42 -5.53 -0.75
C THR A 83 -8.83 -4.97 -0.58
N ASN A 84 -9.20 -3.95 -1.37
CA ASN A 84 -10.55 -3.40 -1.38
C ASN A 84 -11.01 -2.80 -0.03
N GLY A 85 -10.08 -2.20 0.71
CA GLY A 85 -10.35 -1.57 2.01
C GLY A 85 -10.51 -2.54 3.19
N ALA A 86 -10.35 -3.84 2.96
CA ALA A 86 -10.39 -4.85 4.02
C ALA A 86 -9.25 -4.69 5.02
N LEU A 87 -9.54 -4.97 6.29
CA LEU A 87 -8.59 -4.90 7.40
C LEU A 87 -8.55 -6.23 8.15
N GLU A 88 -7.36 -6.69 8.48
CA GLU A 88 -7.16 -7.77 9.46
C GLU A 88 -6.63 -7.16 10.77
N ASN A 89 -7.38 -7.30 11.86
CA ASN A 89 -6.99 -6.74 13.16
C ASN A 89 -5.83 -7.55 13.76
N LEU A 90 -4.69 -6.92 14.02
CA LEU A 90 -3.52 -7.52 14.68
C LEU A 90 -3.61 -7.48 16.21
N GLY A 91 -4.52 -6.67 16.76
CA GLY A 91 -4.79 -6.57 18.18
C GLY A 91 -4.65 -5.15 18.72
N GLN A 92 -4.65 -5.04 20.04
CA GLN A 92 -4.50 -3.76 20.73
C GLN A 92 -3.69 -3.93 22.02
N THR A 93 -3.01 -2.88 22.45
CA THR A 93 -2.23 -2.86 23.70
C THR A 93 -2.35 -1.50 24.39
N PRO A 94 -2.43 -1.44 25.73
CA PRO A 94 -2.34 -0.18 26.44
C PRO A 94 -0.94 0.42 26.29
N LEU A 95 -0.87 1.73 26.09
CA LEU A 95 0.38 2.47 25.98
C LEU A 95 0.41 3.60 27.02
N THR A 96 1.61 3.86 27.55
CA THR A 96 1.82 5.05 28.37
C THR A 96 1.64 6.30 27.49
N PRO A 97 1.04 7.37 28.02
CA PRO A 97 0.94 8.61 27.26
C PRO A 97 2.33 9.10 26.83
N GLY A 98 2.48 9.48 25.57
CA GLY A 98 3.75 9.93 25.02
C GLY A 98 3.86 9.81 23.50
N ARG A 99 5.00 10.25 22.99
CA ARG A 99 5.37 10.20 21.57
C ARG A 99 6.03 8.86 21.25
N TYR A 100 5.45 8.13 20.31
CA TYR A 100 6.03 6.90 19.77
C TYR A 100 6.62 7.17 18.40
N THR A 101 7.86 6.74 18.18
CA THR A 101 8.60 7.05 16.95
C THR A 101 9.09 5.82 16.19
N GLN A 102 8.85 4.63 16.74
CA GLN A 102 9.23 3.38 16.10
C GLN A 102 8.13 2.33 16.29
N LEU A 103 7.77 1.69 15.19
CA LEU A 103 6.83 0.58 15.12
C LEU A 103 7.50 -0.53 14.29
N ARG A 104 7.35 -1.79 14.70
CA ARG A 104 7.94 -2.93 14.01
C ARG A 104 6.93 -4.06 13.85
N LEU A 105 6.80 -4.58 12.62
CA LEU A 105 6.04 -5.79 12.32
C LEU A 105 7.00 -6.98 12.30
N VAL A 106 6.83 -7.93 13.22
CA VAL A 106 7.69 -9.12 13.34
C VAL A 106 6.96 -10.32 12.75
N LEU A 107 7.61 -11.00 11.81
CA LEU A 107 7.11 -12.20 11.16
C LEU A 107 7.81 -13.46 11.71
N ASP A 108 7.11 -14.59 11.70
CA ASP A 108 7.73 -15.89 12.01
C ASP A 108 8.69 -16.32 10.90
N ALA A 109 9.74 -17.05 11.27
CA ALA A 109 10.69 -17.58 10.31
C ALA A 109 10.14 -18.81 9.56
N ASN A 110 10.53 -18.96 8.30
CA ASN A 110 10.43 -20.27 7.64
C ASN A 110 11.43 -21.23 8.30
N ALA A 111 10.98 -22.44 8.66
CA ALA A 111 11.80 -23.42 9.36
C ALA A 111 11.62 -24.81 8.76
N GLY A 112 12.72 -25.38 8.22
CA GLY A 112 12.68 -26.68 7.56
C GLY A 112 11.70 -26.68 6.38
N SER A 113 10.73 -27.61 6.40
CA SER A 113 9.65 -27.69 5.41
C SER A 113 8.44 -26.78 5.71
N ALA A 114 8.39 -26.14 6.88
CA ALA A 114 7.29 -25.25 7.24
C ALA A 114 7.47 -23.87 6.60
N MET A 115 6.54 -23.49 5.72
CA MET A 115 6.48 -22.17 5.09
C MET A 115 5.54 -21.25 5.86
N ALA A 116 6.08 -20.56 6.86
CA ALA A 116 5.41 -19.48 7.56
C ALA A 116 5.10 -18.30 6.62
N ASN A 117 6.03 -17.98 5.72
CA ASN A 117 5.90 -16.96 4.69
C ASN A 117 6.14 -17.57 3.31
N SER A 118 5.25 -17.28 2.37
CA SER A 118 5.27 -17.90 1.04
C SER A 118 4.54 -17.06 0.01
N VAL A 119 4.74 -17.42 -1.25
CA VAL A 119 3.98 -16.87 -2.38
C VAL A 119 3.51 -17.99 -3.30
N VAL A 120 2.42 -17.75 -4.02
CA VAL A 120 1.97 -18.57 -5.13
C VAL A 120 2.03 -17.69 -6.38
N PRO A 121 3.02 -17.87 -7.28
CA PRO A 121 3.11 -17.10 -8.51
C PRO A 121 1.91 -17.36 -9.43
N SER A 122 1.41 -16.32 -10.08
CA SER A 122 0.23 -16.45 -10.96
C SER A 122 0.45 -17.45 -12.08
N GLY A 123 -0.58 -18.26 -12.33
CA GLY A 123 -0.54 -19.32 -13.33
C GLY A 123 0.18 -20.59 -12.86
N THR A 124 0.51 -20.68 -11.57
CA THR A 124 1.05 -21.89 -10.94
C THR A 124 0.25 -22.24 -9.70
N VAL A 125 0.30 -23.51 -9.29
CA VAL A 125 -0.28 -23.97 -8.01
C VAL A 125 0.78 -24.20 -6.93
N ASN A 126 2.05 -23.90 -7.25
CA ASN A 126 3.17 -24.23 -6.40
C ASN A 126 3.41 -23.10 -5.39
N GLU A 127 3.27 -23.42 -4.10
CA GLU A 127 3.69 -22.53 -3.02
C GLU A 127 5.22 -22.51 -2.94
N VAL A 128 5.80 -21.31 -2.98
CA VAL A 128 7.25 -21.08 -2.93
C VAL A 128 7.58 -20.28 -1.68
N SER A 129 8.65 -20.67 -0.99
CA SER A 129 9.14 -19.99 0.22
C SER A 129 9.48 -18.52 -0.06
N LEU A 130 9.01 -17.64 0.81
CA LEU A 130 9.31 -16.21 0.80
C LEU A 130 10.37 -15.90 1.87
N ASP A 131 11.53 -15.46 1.41
CA ASP A 131 12.66 -15.12 2.27
C ASP A 131 12.41 -13.79 3.01
N THR A 132 12.51 -13.78 4.33
CA THR A 132 12.07 -12.68 5.20
C THR A 132 13.11 -12.28 6.27
N PRO A 133 14.42 -12.16 5.95
CA PRO A 133 15.49 -12.09 6.95
C PRO A 133 15.35 -10.88 7.89
N SER A 134 14.99 -9.70 7.37
CA SER A 134 14.78 -8.50 8.18
C SER A 134 13.53 -8.57 9.05
N ALA A 135 12.45 -9.19 8.54
CA ALA A 135 11.18 -9.29 9.24
C ALA A 135 11.21 -10.27 10.42
N VAL A 136 12.12 -11.25 10.38
CA VAL A 136 12.34 -12.27 11.42
C VAL A 136 13.33 -11.80 12.49
N GLN A 137 14.46 -11.18 12.09
CA GLN A 137 15.53 -10.84 13.02
C GLN A 137 15.19 -9.61 13.87
N SER A 138 14.92 -8.48 13.21
CA SER A 138 14.68 -7.20 13.87
C SER A 138 13.21 -6.75 13.76
N GLY A 139 12.44 -7.35 12.84
CA GLY A 139 11.12 -6.88 12.48
C GLY A 139 11.19 -5.73 11.46
N ILE A 140 10.17 -5.65 10.63
CA ILE A 140 10.02 -4.63 9.59
C ILE A 140 9.85 -3.28 10.29
N LYS A 141 10.88 -2.41 10.23
CA LYS A 141 10.81 -1.07 10.81
C LYS A 141 9.89 -0.16 10.00
N LEU A 142 8.90 0.40 10.68
CA LEU A 142 7.93 1.33 10.14
C LEU A 142 8.24 2.71 10.69
N VAL A 143 8.61 3.63 9.80
CA VAL A 143 8.94 5.01 10.18
C VAL A 143 7.65 5.82 10.16
N ASN A 144 6.91 5.74 11.26
CA ASN A 144 5.78 6.63 11.52
C ASN A 144 5.80 7.06 12.97
N GLN A 145 5.56 8.35 13.21
CA GLN A 145 5.51 8.89 14.55
C GLN A 145 4.07 9.25 14.92
N PHE A 146 3.66 8.91 16.14
CA PHE A 146 2.32 9.18 16.63
C PHE A 146 2.34 9.51 18.13
N ASP A 147 1.36 10.29 18.56
CA ASP A 147 1.18 10.65 19.97
C ASP A 147 0.03 9.87 20.57
N VAL A 148 0.24 9.36 21.78
CA VAL A 148 -0.78 8.71 22.59
C VAL A 148 -1.06 9.63 23.77
N ALA A 149 -2.28 10.16 23.85
CA ALA A 149 -2.72 10.93 25.01
C ALA A 149 -3.40 10.03 26.05
N ALA A 150 -3.45 10.49 27.31
CA ALA A 150 -4.05 9.75 28.40
C ALA A 150 -5.54 9.44 28.13
N GLY A 151 -5.93 8.18 28.28
CA GLY A 151 -7.30 7.70 28.02
C GLY A 151 -7.76 7.78 26.55
N GLN A 152 -6.88 8.12 25.61
CA GLN A 152 -7.20 8.17 24.18
C GLN A 152 -6.83 6.87 23.47
N ARG A 153 -7.58 6.55 22.41
CA ARG A 153 -7.30 5.44 21.50
C ARG A 153 -6.66 5.96 20.22
N VAL A 154 -5.56 5.37 19.82
CA VAL A 154 -4.91 5.56 18.52
C VAL A 154 -5.03 4.25 17.77
N ASP A 155 -5.57 4.29 16.56
CA ASP A 155 -5.59 3.11 15.69
C ASP A 155 -4.71 3.34 14.46
N LEU A 156 -3.84 2.38 14.18
CA LEU A 156 -2.91 2.41 13.06
C LEU A 156 -3.25 1.27 12.09
N VAL A 157 -3.24 1.56 10.80
CA VAL A 157 -3.36 0.54 9.76
C VAL A 157 -2.04 0.43 9.03
N LEU A 158 -1.48 -0.78 8.99
CA LEU A 158 -0.31 -1.16 8.22
C LEU A 158 -0.73 -1.48 6.79
N ASP A 159 -0.44 -0.61 5.85
CA ASP A 159 -0.70 -0.79 4.43
C ASP A 159 0.51 -1.42 3.76
N PHE A 160 0.43 -2.71 3.48
CA PHE A 160 1.45 -3.49 2.79
C PHE A 160 1.28 -3.31 1.27
N ASP A 161 2.36 -3.14 0.51
CA ASP A 161 2.27 -3.15 -0.96
C ASP A 161 2.96 -4.40 -1.48
N ALA A 162 2.24 -5.51 -1.58
CA ALA A 162 2.82 -6.80 -1.98
C ALA A 162 3.46 -6.74 -3.38
N CYS A 163 2.93 -5.92 -4.30
CA CYS A 163 3.49 -5.75 -5.65
C CYS A 163 4.88 -5.10 -5.63
N LYS A 164 5.11 -4.13 -4.73
CA LYS A 164 6.44 -3.54 -4.52
C LYS A 164 7.32 -4.35 -3.56
N SER A 165 6.70 -5.13 -2.68
CA SER A 165 7.38 -5.75 -1.55
C SER A 165 7.89 -7.16 -1.83
N VAL A 166 7.27 -7.90 -2.75
CA VAL A 166 7.71 -9.24 -3.12
C VAL A 166 8.63 -9.14 -4.34
N VAL A 167 9.87 -9.59 -4.18
CA VAL A 167 10.87 -9.58 -5.25
C VAL A 167 11.24 -11.00 -5.66
N ARG A 168 11.43 -11.23 -6.95
CA ARG A 168 12.06 -12.45 -7.45
C ARG A 168 13.57 -12.42 -7.17
N LYS A 169 14.12 -13.59 -6.88
CA LYS A 169 15.56 -13.85 -6.76
C LYS A 169 16.01 -14.57 -8.03
N GLY A 170 17.24 -14.31 -8.47
CA GLY A 170 17.84 -14.96 -9.64
C GLY A 170 17.94 -16.49 -9.58
N ASN A 171 17.73 -17.11 -8.40
CA ASN A 171 17.68 -18.57 -8.24
C ASN A 171 16.24 -19.15 -8.32
N GLY A 172 15.25 -18.36 -8.74
CA GLY A 172 13.84 -18.76 -8.81
C GLY A 172 13.07 -18.66 -7.49
N GLY A 173 13.72 -18.24 -6.39
CA GLY A 173 13.04 -17.97 -5.12
C GLY A 173 12.48 -16.55 -5.03
N PHE A 174 11.87 -16.21 -3.90
CA PHE A 174 11.33 -14.88 -3.62
C PHE A 174 11.88 -14.31 -2.32
N ALA A 175 11.96 -12.99 -2.21
CA ALA A 175 12.31 -12.29 -0.98
C ALA A 175 11.33 -11.14 -0.69
N LEU A 176 11.19 -10.81 0.59
CA LEU A 176 10.35 -9.72 1.06
C LEU A 176 11.19 -8.48 1.35
N LYS A 177 10.94 -7.41 0.61
CA LYS A 177 11.39 -6.05 0.91
C LYS A 177 10.17 -5.16 1.21
N PRO A 178 9.67 -5.17 2.45
CA PRO A 178 8.38 -4.58 2.77
C PRO A 178 8.37 -3.06 2.56
N VAL A 179 7.40 -2.63 1.75
CA VAL A 179 6.95 -1.24 1.65
C VAL A 179 5.65 -1.19 2.43
N VAL A 180 5.73 -0.69 3.67
CA VAL A 180 4.58 -0.60 4.57
C VAL A 180 4.40 0.83 5.03
N LYS A 181 3.17 1.33 4.93
CA LYS A 181 2.79 2.68 5.37
C LYS A 181 1.82 2.60 6.55
N VAL A 182 1.76 3.67 7.33
CA VAL A 182 0.74 3.82 8.38
C VAL A 182 -0.31 4.80 7.89
N VAL A 183 -1.57 4.37 7.86
CA VAL A 183 -2.69 5.16 7.33
C VAL A 183 -3.83 5.33 8.35
N PRO A 184 -4.67 6.38 8.26
CA PRO A 184 -5.78 6.62 9.19
C PRO A 184 -6.82 5.49 9.20
N THR A 185 -7.48 5.27 10.33
CA THR A 185 -8.52 4.23 10.45
C THR A 185 -9.87 4.59 9.88
N VAL A 186 -10.20 5.88 9.79
CA VAL A 186 -11.46 6.32 9.22
C VAL A 186 -11.50 5.97 7.73
N LEU A 187 -12.56 5.28 7.31
CA LEU A 187 -12.75 4.90 5.92
C LEU A 187 -13.21 6.12 5.12
N ASN A 188 -12.38 6.55 4.17
CA ASN A 188 -12.70 7.56 3.15
C ASN A 188 -12.03 7.14 1.83
N GLY A 189 -12.26 7.87 0.74
CA GLY A 189 -11.56 7.65 -0.53
C GLY A 189 -12.47 7.59 -1.73
N ILE A 190 -12.25 6.61 -2.62
CA ILE A 190 -12.93 6.54 -3.93
C ILE A 190 -13.45 5.13 -4.14
N ASN A 191 -14.71 4.98 -4.56
CA ASN A 191 -15.31 3.69 -4.87
C ASN A 191 -15.98 3.63 -6.23
N GLY A 192 -16.24 2.42 -6.70
CA GLY A 192 -16.97 2.16 -7.92
C GLY A 192 -17.07 0.67 -8.20
N PHE A 193 -17.49 0.35 -9.41
CA PHE A 193 -17.69 -1.01 -9.90
C PHE A 193 -17.05 -1.16 -11.28
N VAL A 194 -16.44 -2.33 -11.51
CA VAL A 194 -16.15 -2.87 -12.84
C VAL A 194 -17.08 -4.08 -13.11
N PRO A 195 -17.37 -4.43 -14.38
CA PRO A 195 -18.19 -5.60 -14.68
C PRO A 195 -17.54 -6.90 -14.16
N PRO A 196 -18.32 -7.86 -13.64
CA PRO A 196 -17.81 -9.18 -13.25
C PRO A 196 -17.07 -9.92 -14.38
N ALA A 197 -17.44 -9.66 -15.64
CA ALA A 197 -16.78 -10.23 -16.81
C ALA A 197 -15.30 -9.82 -16.97
N LEU A 198 -14.86 -8.73 -16.34
CA LEU A 198 -13.46 -8.29 -16.35
C LEU A 198 -12.62 -8.94 -15.23
N LEU A 199 -13.23 -9.54 -14.21
CA LEU A 199 -12.51 -9.95 -13.00
C LEU A 199 -11.50 -11.08 -13.22
N THR A 200 -11.62 -11.83 -14.33
CA THR A 200 -10.65 -12.83 -14.76
C THR A 200 -9.44 -12.24 -15.51
N GLN A 201 -9.44 -10.92 -15.76
CA GLN A 201 -8.40 -10.20 -16.51
C GLN A 201 -7.50 -9.38 -15.59
N HIS A 202 -7.27 -9.82 -14.35
CA HIS A 202 -6.36 -9.19 -13.38
C HIS A 202 -6.57 -7.67 -13.24
N VAL A 203 -7.81 -7.26 -13.00
CA VAL A 203 -8.16 -5.84 -12.90
C VAL A 203 -7.41 -5.19 -11.75
N MET A 204 -6.75 -4.07 -12.02
CA MET A 204 -6.10 -3.23 -11.02
C MET A 204 -6.63 -1.81 -11.11
N VAL A 205 -6.94 -1.23 -9.96
CA VAL A 205 -7.40 0.16 -9.82
C VAL A 205 -6.38 0.92 -8.99
N THR A 206 -5.93 2.07 -9.46
CA THR A 206 -4.95 2.91 -8.75
C THR A 206 -5.43 4.34 -8.63
N ALA A 207 -5.17 4.97 -7.49
CA ALA A 207 -5.29 6.41 -7.31
C ALA A 207 -3.91 7.03 -7.51
N GLN A 208 -3.80 8.00 -8.42
CA GLN A 208 -2.53 8.61 -8.80
C GLN A 208 -2.56 10.12 -8.64
N GLN A 209 -1.38 10.69 -8.40
CA GLN A 209 -1.14 12.13 -8.43
C GLN A 209 0.13 12.39 -9.22
N ASN A 210 0.04 13.16 -10.31
CA ASN A 210 1.16 13.46 -11.20
C ASN A 210 1.90 12.19 -11.69
N GLY A 211 1.15 11.14 -11.99
CA GLY A 211 1.67 9.84 -12.42
C GLY A 211 2.32 9.00 -11.31
N THR A 212 2.30 9.45 -10.06
CA THR A 212 2.74 8.67 -8.90
C THR A 212 1.56 7.93 -8.31
N ILE A 213 1.70 6.61 -8.12
CA ILE A 213 0.66 5.78 -7.49
C ILE A 213 0.66 6.03 -5.98
N VAL A 214 -0.47 6.52 -5.49
CA VAL A 214 -0.66 6.87 -4.08
C VAL A 214 -1.34 5.72 -3.32
N ALA A 215 -2.31 5.07 -3.98
CA ALA A 215 -2.99 3.86 -3.49
C ALA A 215 -3.34 2.95 -4.67
N ALA A 216 -3.54 1.66 -4.37
CA ALA A 216 -4.00 0.68 -5.34
C ALA A 216 -4.97 -0.31 -4.68
N THR A 217 -5.88 -0.87 -5.46
CA THR A 217 -6.81 -1.93 -5.05
C THR A 217 -7.16 -2.84 -6.22
N ALA A 218 -7.55 -4.07 -5.90
CA ALA A 218 -8.19 -4.98 -6.82
C ALA A 218 -9.69 -4.91 -6.54
N PRO A 219 -10.56 -5.04 -7.55
CA PRO A 219 -11.99 -5.17 -7.31
C PRO A 219 -12.31 -6.48 -6.58
N ASN A 220 -13.43 -6.50 -5.85
CA ASN A 220 -14.01 -7.70 -5.29
C ASN A 220 -14.23 -8.74 -6.41
N ALA A 221 -13.71 -9.95 -6.20
CA ALA A 221 -13.68 -11.02 -7.20
C ALA A 221 -15.07 -11.56 -7.61
N THR A 222 -16.16 -11.14 -6.97
CA THR A 222 -17.54 -11.53 -7.30
C THR A 222 -18.38 -10.34 -7.76
N THR A 223 -18.36 -9.24 -7.02
CA THR A 223 -19.25 -8.09 -7.28
C THR A 223 -18.63 -7.07 -8.25
N GLY A 224 -17.31 -7.07 -8.38
CA GLY A 224 -16.57 -6.05 -9.13
C GLY A 224 -16.52 -4.68 -8.44
N GLU A 225 -16.99 -4.56 -7.21
CA GLU A 225 -16.81 -3.35 -6.39
C GLU A 225 -15.33 -3.13 -6.09
N PHE A 226 -14.84 -1.91 -6.29
CA PHE A 226 -13.51 -1.49 -5.86
C PHE A 226 -13.61 -0.29 -4.91
N TYR A 227 -12.65 -0.20 -3.99
CA TYR A 227 -12.56 0.84 -2.98
C TYR A 227 -11.09 1.21 -2.75
N LEU A 228 -10.70 2.38 -3.24
CA LEU A 228 -9.41 3.02 -2.95
C LEU A 228 -9.52 3.72 -1.61
N ALA A 229 -9.09 3.04 -0.54
CA ALA A 229 -9.28 3.48 0.82
C ALA A 229 -8.24 4.50 1.31
N ARG A 230 -8.63 5.29 2.32
CA ARG A 230 -7.73 6.06 3.20
C ARG A 230 -6.89 7.08 2.44
N LEU A 231 -7.48 7.68 1.41
CA LEU A 231 -6.87 8.72 0.61
C LEU A 231 -6.87 10.04 1.39
N VAL A 232 -5.73 10.74 1.41
CA VAL A 232 -5.65 12.09 1.96
C VAL A 232 -6.59 13.01 1.15
N PRO A 233 -7.25 14.03 1.75
CA PRO A 233 -8.05 14.96 0.98
C PRO A 233 -7.24 15.60 -0.17
N GLY A 234 -7.79 15.57 -1.38
CA GLY A 234 -7.08 15.98 -2.59
C GLY A 234 -7.77 15.49 -3.86
N ASN A 235 -7.19 15.83 -5.01
CA ASN A 235 -7.64 15.32 -6.31
C ASN A 235 -6.72 14.20 -6.78
N TYR A 236 -7.32 13.18 -7.38
CA TYR A 236 -6.65 11.97 -7.85
C TYR A 236 -7.06 11.64 -9.27
N ASP A 237 -6.12 11.09 -10.04
CA ASP A 237 -6.43 10.40 -11.28
C ASP A 237 -6.62 8.92 -10.97
N VAL A 238 -7.81 8.38 -11.27
CA VAL A 238 -8.10 6.97 -11.07
C VAL A 238 -7.82 6.22 -12.36
N VAL A 239 -6.91 5.25 -12.30
CA VAL A 239 -6.45 4.46 -13.45
C VAL A 239 -6.85 3.02 -13.23
N ILE A 240 -7.63 2.48 -14.17
CA ILE A 240 -8.09 1.10 -14.18
C ILE A 240 -7.41 0.38 -15.34
N THR A 241 -6.73 -0.71 -15.04
CA THR A 241 -6.10 -1.60 -16.02
C THR A 241 -6.66 -3.00 -15.89
N ALA A 242 -6.69 -3.71 -17.01
CA ALA A 242 -7.00 -5.13 -17.08
C ALA A 242 -6.23 -5.73 -18.26
N ASP A 243 -5.92 -7.02 -18.19
CA ASP A 243 -5.29 -7.73 -19.28
C ASP A 243 -6.18 -7.68 -20.54
N ASN A 244 -5.55 -7.57 -21.71
CA ASN A 244 -6.23 -7.52 -23.01
C ASN A 244 -7.29 -6.39 -23.14
N SER A 245 -7.13 -5.31 -22.38
CA SER A 245 -8.04 -4.16 -22.41
C SER A 245 -7.28 -2.83 -22.54
N ALA A 246 -7.94 -1.82 -23.08
CA ALA A 246 -7.48 -0.44 -23.02
C ALA A 246 -7.49 0.05 -21.57
N THR A 247 -6.48 0.83 -21.19
CA THR A 247 -6.47 1.52 -19.89
C THR A 247 -7.60 2.53 -19.82
N ALA A 248 -8.37 2.55 -18.74
CA ALA A 248 -9.36 3.58 -18.48
C ALA A 248 -8.87 4.54 -17.40
N VAL A 249 -8.99 5.84 -17.65
CA VAL A 249 -8.54 6.91 -16.75
C VAL A 249 -9.68 7.85 -16.44
N ILE A 250 -9.87 8.15 -15.16
CA ILE A 250 -10.80 9.17 -14.68
C ILE A 250 -9.98 10.29 -14.06
N ALA A 251 -10.00 11.46 -14.67
CA ALA A 251 -9.19 12.59 -14.24
C ALA A 251 -9.87 13.42 -13.14
N ALA A 252 -9.06 13.96 -12.23
CA ALA A 252 -9.46 14.93 -11.20
C ALA A 252 -10.63 14.47 -10.29
N VAL A 253 -10.59 13.22 -9.84
CA VAL A 253 -11.54 12.67 -8.85
C VAL A 253 -11.26 13.30 -7.47
N PRO A 254 -12.21 14.02 -6.87
CA PRO A 254 -12.00 14.67 -5.58
C PRO A 254 -12.17 13.69 -4.43
N VAL A 255 -11.36 13.81 -3.40
CA VAL A 255 -11.62 13.31 -2.04
C VAL A 255 -11.68 14.54 -1.15
N ALA A 256 -12.89 14.98 -0.81
CA ALA A 256 -13.09 16.29 -0.20
C ALA A 256 -12.63 16.37 1.27
N THR A 257 -12.79 15.28 2.01
CA THR A 257 -12.54 15.21 3.46
C THR A 257 -11.98 13.86 3.87
N THR A 258 -11.48 13.76 5.10
CA THR A 258 -10.99 12.52 5.72
C THR A 258 -12.10 11.51 6.04
N THR A 259 -13.35 11.82 5.70
CA THR A 259 -14.54 10.98 5.94
C THR A 259 -15.40 10.80 4.68
N SER A 260 -15.08 11.45 3.57
CA SER A 260 -15.89 11.39 2.35
C SER A 260 -15.43 10.29 1.40
N THR A 261 -16.40 9.60 0.82
CA THR A 261 -16.18 8.68 -0.30
C THR A 261 -16.76 9.27 -1.58
N THR A 262 -15.97 9.28 -2.65
CA THR A 262 -16.41 9.70 -3.98
C THR A 262 -16.73 8.48 -4.84
N THR A 263 -17.95 8.44 -5.38
CA THR A 263 -18.41 7.32 -6.20
C THR A 263 -18.22 7.58 -7.69
N LEU A 264 -17.63 6.61 -8.37
CA LEU A 264 -17.32 6.66 -9.81
C LEU A 264 -18.29 5.86 -10.68
N SER A 265 -18.99 4.90 -10.10
CA SER A 265 -19.99 4.07 -10.78
C SER A 265 -20.86 3.30 -9.79
N SER A 266 -21.89 2.62 -10.30
CA SER A 266 -22.78 1.77 -9.52
C SER A 266 -22.77 0.34 -10.06
N ALA A 267 -23.27 -0.62 -9.28
CA ALA A 267 -23.40 -2.02 -9.73
C ALA A 267 -24.26 -2.17 -11.01
N SER A 268 -25.25 -1.29 -11.21
CA SER A 268 -26.11 -1.28 -12.40
C SER A 268 -25.51 -0.57 -13.62
N ALA A 269 -24.46 0.24 -13.42
CA ALA A 269 -23.76 0.95 -14.48
C ALA A 269 -22.24 0.95 -14.19
N PRO A 270 -21.58 -0.22 -14.23
CA PRO A 270 -20.16 -0.35 -13.91
C PRO A 270 -19.28 0.27 -14.98
N ILE A 271 -18.04 0.63 -14.61
CA ILE A 271 -17.02 1.13 -15.54
C ILE A 271 -16.48 -0.05 -16.34
N ASN A 272 -16.91 -0.15 -17.59
CA ASN A 272 -16.38 -1.14 -18.51
C ASN A 272 -15.08 -0.64 -19.15
N LEU A 273 -14.15 -1.56 -19.43
CA LEU A 273 -12.95 -1.29 -20.20
C LEU A 273 -13.18 -1.78 -21.64
N VAL A 274 -12.69 -1.01 -22.61
CA VAL A 274 -12.74 -1.44 -24.02
C VAL A 274 -11.72 -2.55 -24.24
N ALA A 275 -12.18 -3.72 -24.69
CA ALA A 275 -11.32 -4.83 -25.07
C ALA A 275 -10.32 -4.39 -26.16
N ALA A 276 -9.06 -4.75 -26.00
CA ALA A 276 -8.03 -4.46 -26.98
C ALA A 276 -8.20 -5.39 -28.20
N ALA A 277 -8.20 -4.81 -29.40
CA ALA A 277 -8.23 -5.58 -30.65
C ALA A 277 -6.89 -6.29 -30.94
N THR A 278 -5.82 -5.90 -30.25
CA THR A 278 -4.46 -6.41 -30.41
C THR A 278 -3.94 -6.94 -29.08
N ALA A 279 -3.09 -7.96 -29.16
CA ALA A 279 -2.41 -8.50 -27.99
C ALA A 279 -1.55 -7.41 -27.30
N PRO A 280 -1.38 -7.49 -25.97
CA PRO A 280 -0.46 -6.61 -25.27
C PRO A 280 0.98 -6.87 -25.72
N GLY A 281 1.81 -5.82 -25.65
CA GLY A 281 3.24 -5.92 -25.87
C GLY A 281 4.02 -5.91 -24.55
N ILE A 282 5.29 -6.28 -24.61
CA ILE A 282 6.17 -6.34 -23.44
C ILE A 282 7.29 -5.31 -23.59
N ILE A 283 7.49 -4.52 -22.54
CA ILE A 283 8.72 -3.75 -22.32
C ILE A 283 9.54 -4.43 -21.23
N GLY A 284 10.74 -4.89 -21.54
CA GLY A 284 11.64 -5.52 -20.59
C GLY A 284 13.08 -5.05 -20.76
N GLY A 285 13.91 -5.41 -19.80
CA GLY A 285 15.32 -5.10 -19.76
C GLY A 285 15.90 -5.34 -18.38
N THR A 286 16.95 -4.61 -18.03
CA THR A 286 17.63 -4.72 -16.74
C THR A 286 17.84 -3.34 -16.09
N VAL A 287 17.80 -3.29 -14.76
CA VAL A 287 18.24 -2.12 -13.99
C VAL A 287 19.47 -2.46 -13.16
N ALA A 288 20.57 -1.76 -13.39
CA ALA A 288 21.77 -1.84 -12.57
C ALA A 288 21.82 -0.64 -11.61
N LEU A 289 22.22 -0.89 -10.37
CA LEU A 289 22.53 0.16 -9.38
C LEU A 289 24.05 0.36 -9.31
N ALA A 290 24.51 1.60 -9.38
CA ALA A 290 25.92 1.95 -9.30
C ALA A 290 26.12 3.12 -8.30
N PRO A 291 26.65 2.89 -7.08
CA PRO A 291 27.20 1.63 -6.59
C PRO A 291 26.12 0.54 -6.41
N VAL A 292 26.52 -0.73 -6.52
CA VAL A 292 25.62 -1.87 -6.35
C VAL A 292 25.06 -1.85 -4.93
N SER A 293 23.74 -1.95 -4.83
CA SER A 293 23.06 -2.18 -3.57
C SER A 293 22.32 -3.51 -3.62
N THR A 294 22.57 -4.36 -2.64
CA THR A 294 21.90 -5.67 -2.48
C THR A 294 20.64 -5.59 -1.62
N THR A 295 20.33 -4.39 -1.11
CA THR A 295 19.15 -4.12 -0.30
C THR A 295 18.19 -3.14 -0.99
N GLU A 296 18.69 -2.38 -1.97
CA GLU A 296 17.88 -1.43 -2.71
C GLU A 296 17.19 -2.08 -3.91
N LEU A 297 15.93 -1.70 -4.14
CA LEU A 297 15.09 -2.30 -5.17
C LEU A 297 14.78 -1.21 -6.19
N ALA A 298 15.30 -1.38 -7.41
CA ALA A 298 14.87 -0.54 -8.50
C ALA A 298 13.43 -0.87 -8.89
N THR A 299 12.61 0.15 -9.12
CA THR A 299 11.28 0.02 -9.68
C THR A 299 11.28 0.60 -11.08
N VAL A 300 10.66 -0.10 -12.03
CA VAL A 300 10.43 0.39 -13.38
C VAL A 300 8.94 0.67 -13.56
N SER A 301 8.61 1.81 -14.15
CA SER A 301 7.24 2.23 -14.44
C SER A 301 7.08 2.65 -15.89
N ALA A 302 5.95 2.30 -16.49
CA ALA A 302 5.56 2.72 -17.84
C ALA A 302 4.43 3.74 -17.73
N LYS A 303 4.66 4.93 -18.31
CA LYS A 303 3.80 6.10 -18.19
C LYS A 303 3.29 6.58 -19.55
N GLN A 304 2.10 7.17 -19.53
CA GLN A 304 1.52 7.92 -20.65
C GLN A 304 0.97 9.25 -20.14
N SER A 305 1.02 10.28 -20.99
CA SER A 305 0.45 11.61 -20.67
C SER A 305 -0.65 11.96 -21.65
N PHE A 306 -1.81 12.35 -21.14
CA PHE A 306 -2.96 12.74 -21.95
C PHE A 306 -2.84 14.21 -22.39
N ALA A 307 -3.25 14.51 -23.62
CA ALA A 307 -3.27 15.89 -24.11
C ALA A 307 -4.28 16.71 -23.28
N ALA A 308 -3.83 17.79 -22.65
CA ALA A 308 -4.62 18.58 -21.69
C ALA A 308 -5.24 17.73 -20.56
N GLY A 309 -4.59 16.63 -20.19
CA GLY A 309 -5.01 15.70 -19.14
C GLY A 309 -3.84 15.26 -18.26
N PRO A 310 -4.04 14.21 -17.44
CA PRO A 310 -3.04 13.78 -16.48
C PRO A 310 -1.88 13.02 -17.14
N THR A 311 -0.75 12.95 -16.44
CA THR A 311 0.25 11.89 -16.64
C THR A 311 -0.10 10.74 -15.71
N VAL A 312 -0.13 9.52 -16.24
CA VAL A 312 -0.47 8.31 -15.47
C VAL A 312 0.59 7.22 -15.63
N THR A 313 0.82 6.45 -14.57
CA THR A 313 1.52 5.17 -14.62
C THR A 313 0.52 4.07 -15.00
N VAL A 314 0.76 3.40 -16.12
CA VAL A 314 -0.09 2.31 -16.61
C VAL A 314 0.31 0.99 -15.96
N LYS A 315 1.61 0.73 -15.81
CA LYS A 315 2.12 -0.45 -15.12
C LYS A 315 3.46 -0.16 -14.46
N TYR A 316 3.75 -0.88 -13.38
CA TYR A 316 5.01 -0.80 -12.67
C TYR A 316 5.41 -2.18 -12.13
N GLN A 317 6.70 -2.37 -11.91
CA GLN A 317 7.25 -3.60 -11.34
C GLN A 317 8.59 -3.31 -10.66
N GLY A 318 8.89 -4.00 -9.57
CA GLY A 318 10.25 -4.09 -9.05
C GLY A 318 11.15 -4.92 -9.99
N ALA A 319 12.37 -4.46 -10.22
CA ALA A 319 13.39 -5.22 -10.92
C ALA A 319 13.90 -6.38 -10.03
N ASP A 320 14.27 -7.50 -10.64
CA ASP A 320 14.90 -8.61 -9.93
C ASP A 320 16.19 -8.14 -9.22
N ILE A 321 16.33 -8.44 -7.94
CA ILE A 321 17.41 -7.87 -7.12
C ILE A 321 18.80 -8.42 -7.47
N ALA A 322 18.87 -9.59 -8.13
CA ALA A 322 20.13 -10.23 -8.48
C ALA A 322 20.55 -9.90 -9.93
N THR A 323 19.60 -9.87 -10.85
CA THR A 323 19.84 -9.74 -12.29
C THR A 323 19.46 -8.35 -12.83
N GLY A 324 18.70 -7.57 -12.07
CA GLY A 324 18.08 -6.33 -12.51
C GLY A 324 16.90 -6.52 -13.46
N ALA A 325 16.53 -7.76 -13.81
CA ALA A 325 15.56 -8.03 -14.86
C ALA A 325 14.15 -7.56 -14.50
N TYR A 326 13.43 -7.02 -15.48
CA TYR A 326 12.02 -6.64 -15.35
C TYR A 326 11.26 -6.86 -16.67
N ALA A 327 9.94 -6.98 -16.60
CA ALA A 327 9.06 -7.11 -17.77
C ALA A 327 7.65 -6.56 -17.49
N LEU A 328 7.28 -5.51 -18.24
CA LEU A 328 5.98 -4.84 -18.18
C LEU A 328 5.12 -5.24 -19.38
N THR A 329 4.04 -5.99 -19.13
CA THR A 329 3.01 -6.32 -20.14
C THR A 329 1.98 -5.19 -20.23
N LEU A 330 1.92 -4.51 -21.38
CA LEU A 330 1.24 -3.24 -21.57
C LEU A 330 0.29 -3.27 -22.78
N PRO A 331 -0.85 -2.56 -22.73
CA PRO A 331 -1.76 -2.43 -23.87
C PRO A 331 -1.09 -1.77 -25.08
N THR A 332 -1.48 -2.20 -26.29
CA THR A 332 -1.04 -1.58 -27.56
C THR A 332 -2.09 -0.65 -28.17
N VAL A 333 -3.26 -0.55 -27.53
CA VAL A 333 -4.41 0.27 -27.97
C VAL A 333 -4.48 1.60 -27.23
N ALA A 334 -5.24 2.55 -27.78
CA ALA A 334 -5.41 3.87 -27.19
C ALA A 334 -6.14 3.77 -25.84
N PRO A 335 -5.68 4.45 -24.78
CA PRO A 335 -6.40 4.48 -23.52
C PRO A 335 -7.67 5.32 -23.63
N GLN A 336 -8.55 5.20 -22.65
CA GLN A 336 -9.77 5.99 -22.53
C GLN A 336 -9.66 7.00 -21.38
N LEU A 337 -10.22 8.19 -21.58
CA LEU A 337 -10.27 9.25 -20.59
C LEU A 337 -11.71 9.73 -20.36
N ALA A 338 -12.07 9.90 -19.10
CA ALA A 338 -13.26 10.61 -18.65
C ALA A 338 -12.85 11.68 -17.61
N PRO A 339 -13.33 12.93 -17.72
CA PRO A 339 -13.27 13.85 -16.58
C PRO A 339 -14.23 13.36 -15.48
N TYR A 340 -13.87 13.56 -14.21
CA TYR A 340 -14.80 13.31 -13.12
C TYR A 340 -16.09 14.15 -13.27
N SER A 341 -17.22 13.52 -12.97
CA SER A 341 -18.54 14.15 -12.86
C SER A 341 -19.33 13.47 -11.75
N ALA A 342 -20.09 14.24 -10.99
CA ALA A 342 -21.06 13.70 -10.03
C ALA A 342 -22.27 13.05 -10.73
N THR A 343 -22.47 13.32 -12.03
CA THR A 343 -23.51 12.67 -12.84
C THR A 343 -22.97 11.38 -13.44
N LEU A 344 -23.58 10.26 -13.07
CA LEU A 344 -23.23 8.93 -13.56
C LEU A 344 -24.21 8.50 -14.68
N PRO A 345 -23.77 7.66 -15.65
CA PRO A 345 -22.43 7.10 -15.79
C PRO A 345 -21.42 8.11 -16.36
N LEU A 346 -20.14 7.91 -16.05
CA LEU A 346 -19.05 8.66 -16.66
C LEU A 346 -18.93 8.31 -18.14
N VAL A 347 -18.64 9.32 -18.97
CA VAL A 347 -18.50 9.15 -20.43
C VAL A 347 -17.01 9.11 -20.79
N PHE A 348 -16.57 7.94 -21.25
CA PHE A 348 -15.20 7.70 -21.66
C PHE A 348 -14.99 7.96 -23.15
N THR A 349 -13.87 8.59 -23.48
CA THR A 349 -13.45 8.87 -24.86
C THR A 349 -12.08 8.27 -25.12
N ALA A 350 -11.87 7.65 -26.28
CA ALA A 350 -10.56 7.11 -26.66
C ALA A 350 -9.57 8.25 -26.95
N GLN A 351 -8.34 8.10 -26.50
CA GLN A 351 -7.31 9.13 -26.55
C GLN A 351 -6.12 8.66 -27.40
N ALA A 352 -6.21 8.90 -28.71
CA ALA A 352 -5.18 8.48 -29.67
C ALA A 352 -3.93 9.37 -29.67
N ASN A 353 -3.99 10.53 -28.99
CA ASN A 353 -2.97 11.58 -28.97
C ASN A 353 -2.20 11.66 -27.64
N THR A 354 -2.17 10.57 -26.85
CA THR A 354 -1.32 10.51 -25.66
C THR A 354 0.15 10.63 -26.03
N LEU A 355 0.97 11.20 -25.16
CA LEU A 355 2.42 11.20 -25.26
C LEU A 355 3.00 9.99 -24.48
N PRO A 356 3.92 9.20 -25.07
CA PRO A 356 4.57 9.41 -26.37
C PRO A 356 3.80 8.87 -27.59
N GLY A 357 2.69 8.15 -27.39
CA GLY A 357 1.82 7.68 -28.47
C GLY A 357 0.96 6.50 -28.04
N THR A 358 -0.03 6.14 -28.87
CA THR A 358 -0.74 4.85 -28.73
C THR A 358 0.24 3.69 -28.85
N GLY A 359 0.22 2.75 -27.91
CA GLY A 359 1.18 1.64 -27.86
C GLY A 359 2.63 2.07 -27.58
N LYS A 360 2.84 3.31 -27.12
CA LYS A 360 4.15 3.84 -26.73
C LYS A 360 4.12 4.35 -25.31
N TYR A 361 5.24 4.18 -24.60
CA TYR A 361 5.34 4.50 -23.18
C TYR A 361 6.63 5.25 -22.87
N LYS A 362 6.55 6.24 -21.97
CA LYS A 362 7.73 6.74 -21.26
C LYS A 362 8.06 5.72 -20.18
N VAL A 363 9.28 5.22 -20.16
CA VAL A 363 9.71 4.20 -19.18
C VAL A 363 10.67 4.87 -18.20
N GLU A 364 10.39 4.77 -16.90
CA GLU A 364 11.22 5.35 -15.85
C GLU A 364 11.70 4.28 -14.89
N ALA A 365 12.98 4.32 -14.52
CA ALA A 365 13.58 3.50 -13.49
C ALA A 365 14.01 4.38 -12.31
N ALA A 366 13.67 3.96 -11.09
CA ALA A 366 13.95 4.69 -9.86
C ALA A 366 14.34 3.73 -8.74
N ALA A 367 15.21 4.17 -7.84
CA ALA A 367 15.61 3.45 -6.64
C ALA A 367 15.90 4.47 -5.53
N ASN A 368 15.64 4.13 -4.26
CA ASN A 368 15.88 5.07 -3.17
C ASN A 368 17.38 5.39 -3.03
N GLY A 369 17.72 6.68 -2.99
CA GLY A 369 19.12 7.14 -2.98
C GLY A 369 19.81 7.13 -4.34
N TYR A 370 19.07 6.94 -5.44
CA TYR A 370 19.57 7.03 -6.81
C TYR A 370 18.73 8.00 -7.64
N ALA A 371 19.37 8.72 -8.56
CA ALA A 371 18.73 9.57 -9.54
C ALA A 371 17.84 8.75 -10.50
N VAL A 372 16.64 9.25 -10.76
CA VAL A 372 15.68 8.65 -11.70
C VAL A 372 16.22 8.75 -13.12
N GLN A 373 16.16 7.65 -13.87
CA GLN A 373 16.42 7.64 -15.30
C GLN A 373 15.15 7.34 -16.09
N SER A 374 15.08 7.85 -17.33
CA SER A 374 13.92 7.63 -18.18
C SER A 374 14.28 7.48 -19.65
N VAL A 375 13.57 6.58 -20.34
CA VAL A 375 13.50 6.53 -21.81
C VAL A 375 12.20 7.22 -22.24
N PRO A 376 12.27 8.33 -23.00
CA PRO A 376 11.10 9.17 -23.28
C PRO A 376 10.02 8.49 -24.12
N SER A 377 10.40 7.52 -24.96
CA SER A 377 9.49 6.76 -25.80
C SER A 377 10.03 5.38 -26.10
N VAL A 378 9.29 4.36 -25.68
CA VAL A 378 9.48 2.95 -26.06
C VAL A 378 8.22 2.49 -26.80
N ASP A 379 8.38 1.98 -28.01
CA ASP A 379 7.28 1.61 -28.91
C ASP A 379 7.08 0.09 -28.92
N ILE A 380 5.89 -0.35 -28.48
CA ILE A 380 5.48 -1.77 -28.49
C ILE A 380 4.32 -2.04 -29.45
N SER A 381 4.00 -1.10 -30.34
CA SER A 381 2.87 -1.24 -31.27
C SER A 381 3.05 -2.36 -32.30
N THR A 382 4.30 -2.75 -32.60
CA THR A 382 4.64 -3.77 -33.60
C THR A 382 5.39 -4.97 -33.04
N ALA A 383 6.18 -4.79 -31.98
CA ALA A 383 6.99 -5.84 -31.37
C ALA A 383 7.33 -5.54 -29.91
N ASN A 384 7.60 -6.58 -29.14
CA ASN A 384 8.13 -6.46 -27.77
C ASN A 384 9.49 -5.76 -27.78
N GLN A 385 9.76 -4.96 -26.74
CA GLN A 385 11.03 -4.26 -26.54
C GLN A 385 11.72 -4.81 -25.31
N LEU A 386 12.70 -5.71 -25.46
CA LEU A 386 13.32 -6.45 -24.35
C LEU A 386 14.71 -5.93 -23.92
N GLY A 387 15.20 -4.86 -24.53
CA GLY A 387 16.52 -4.29 -24.29
C GLY A 387 16.50 -2.91 -23.62
N VAL A 388 15.42 -2.56 -22.92
CA VAL A 388 15.28 -1.24 -22.27
C VAL A 388 15.96 -1.28 -20.90
N SER A 389 17.26 -1.03 -20.86
CA SER A 389 18.05 -1.12 -19.62
C SER A 389 18.45 0.25 -19.05
N PHE A 390 18.66 0.29 -17.74
CA PHE A 390 19.01 1.49 -16.98
C PHE A 390 20.21 1.23 -16.07
N THR A 391 21.01 2.28 -15.81
CA THR A 391 22.07 2.26 -14.80
C THR A 391 21.87 3.45 -13.88
N LEU A 392 21.27 3.22 -12.72
CA LEU A 392 20.96 4.27 -11.75
C LEU A 392 22.21 4.60 -10.93
N ILE A 393 22.48 5.90 -10.80
CA ILE A 393 23.58 6.47 -10.00
C ILE A 393 23.00 7.48 -9.00
N PRO A 394 23.63 7.72 -7.83
CA PRO A 394 23.19 8.68 -6.82
C PRO A 394 22.80 10.06 -7.33
#